data_AF-A0A3D3J1K7-F1
#
_entry.id   AF-A0A3D3J1K7-F1
#
_cell.length_a   1.000
_cell.length_b   1.000
_cell.length_c   1.000
_cell.angle_alpha   90.00
_cell.angle_beta   90.00
_cell.angle_gamma   90.00
#
_symmetry.space_group_name_H-M   'P 1'
#
loop_
_entity.id
_entity.type
_entity.pdbx_description
1 polymer ?
#
loop_
_entity_poly.entity_id
_entity_poly.type
_entity_poly.pdbx_seq_one_letter_code
_entity_poly.pdbx_strand_id
1 'polypeptide(L)' 'MKEYIMLKDLAGHLHLNKGDNVYVTSDVKQLLYDCIQHEDDTDLNILIDGIIDIIGPDATLVFPTFNWAFCKGEP' A
#
# COMPACT_ATOMS: atom_id res chain seq x y z
N MET A 1 -1.90 -10.11 22.97
CA MET A 1 -2.22 -10.24 21.53
C MET A 1 -2.10 -8.85 20.94
N LYS A 2 -1.45 -8.70 19.78
CA LYS A 2 -1.54 -7.43 19.05
C LYS A 2 -2.93 -7.37 18.43
N GLU A 3 -3.62 -6.25 18.61
CA GLU A 3 -4.92 -5.99 18.02
C GLU A 3 -4.79 -5.93 16.49
N TYR A 4 -5.81 -6.41 15.77
CA TYR A 4 -5.87 -6.31 14.32
C TYR A 4 -5.98 -4.83 13.92
N ILE A 5 -5.21 -4.43 12.90
CA ILE A 5 -5.25 -3.07 12.36
C ILE A 5 -6.08 -3.12 11.08
N MET A 6 -7.18 -2.38 11.05
CA MET A 6 -8.01 -2.28 9.85
C MET A 6 -7.22 -1.67 8.68
N LEU A 7 -7.52 -2.08 7.45
CA LEU A 7 -6.83 -1.62 6.25
C LEU A 7 -6.81 -0.09 6.14
N LYS A 8 -7.93 0.55 6.47
CA LYS A 8 -8.08 2.02 6.51
C LYS A 8 -7.16 2.73 7.50
N ASP A 9 -6.74 2.05 8.56
CA ASP A 9 -5.92 2.63 9.62
C ASP A 9 -4.42 2.29 9.41
N LEU A 10 -4.12 1.28 8.59
CA LEU A 10 -2.77 0.75 8.37
C LEU A 10 -1.75 1.81 7.96
N ALA A 11 -2.12 2.76 7.09
CA ALA A 11 -1.23 3.81 6.65
C ALA A 11 -0.67 4.64 7.83
N GLY A 12 -1.50 4.92 8.84
CA GLY A 12 -1.12 5.65 10.05
C GLY A 12 -0.09 4.93 10.93
N HIS A 13 0.08 3.62 10.74
CA HIS A 13 1.04 2.79 11.47
C HIS A 13 2.37 2.61 10.72
N LEU A 14 2.53 3.16 9.52
CA LEU A 14 3.76 3.06 8.73
C LEU A 14 4.83 4.11 9.10
N HIS A 15 4.53 5.01 10.04
CA HIS A 15 5.40 6.10 10.49
C HIS A 15 5.88 7.04 9.36
N LEU A 16 5.03 7.24 8.35
CA LEU A 16 5.25 8.21 7.29
C LEU A 16 4.94 9.62 7.79
N ASN A 17 5.62 10.61 7.22
CA ASN A 17 5.46 12.02 7.55
C ASN A 17 5.18 12.85 6.29
N LYS A 18 4.56 14.01 6.51
CA LYS A 18 4.33 14.99 5.45
C LYS A 18 5.67 15.38 4.80
N GLY A 19 5.72 15.31 3.47
CA GLY A 19 6.90 15.64 2.67
C GLY A 19 7.84 14.45 2.40
N ASP A 20 7.53 13.25 2.91
CA ASP A 20 8.35 12.06 2.66
C ASP A 20 8.24 11.59 1.20
N ASN A 21 9.39 11.32 0.57
CA ASN A 21 9.41 10.60 -0.71
C ASN A 21 9.43 9.09 -0.45
N VAL A 22 8.39 8.39 -0.90
CA VAL A 22 8.13 6.98 -0.56
C VAL A 22 8.25 6.12 -1.81
N TYR A 23 9.10 5.09 -1.74
CA TYR A 23 9.20 4.04 -2.75
C TYR A 23 8.59 2.75 -2.19
N VAL A 24 7.48 2.31 -2.77
CA VAL A 24 6.71 1.17 -2.25
C VAL A 24 7.03 -0.09 -3.05
N THR A 25 7.45 -1.13 -2.33
CA THR A 25 7.53 -2.51 -2.84
C THR A 25 6.86 -3.42 -1.84
N SER A 26 5.92 -4.25 -2.26
CA SER A 26 5.20 -5.13 -1.34
C SER A 26 4.81 -6.46 -1.98
N ASP A 27 4.70 -7.49 -1.13
CA ASP A 27 3.86 -8.65 -1.39
C ASP A 27 2.62 -8.53 -0.50
N VAL A 28 1.47 -8.25 -1.12
CA VAL A 28 0.21 -7.95 -0.43
C VAL A 28 -0.59 -9.20 -0.05
N LYS A 29 -0.15 -10.41 -0.40
CA LYS A 29 -0.97 -11.63 -0.23
C LYS A 29 -1.34 -11.87 1.23
N GLN A 30 -0.38 -11.78 2.16
CA GLN A 30 -0.64 -12.01 3.58
C GLN A 30 -1.58 -10.94 4.15
N LEU A 31 -1.36 -9.67 3.80
CA LEU A 31 -2.24 -8.56 4.17
C LEU A 31 -3.69 -8.84 3.72
N LEU A 32 -3.88 -9.24 2.46
CA LEU A 32 -5.22 -9.51 1.93
C LEU A 32 -5.89 -10.72 2.60
N TYR A 33 -5.14 -11.78 2.92
CA TYR A 33 -5.67 -12.91 3.68
C TYR A 33 -6.11 -12.49 5.08
N ASP A 34 -5.30 -11.67 5.76
CA ASP A 34 -5.63 -11.15 7.09
C ASP A 34 -6.89 -10.28 7.04
N CYS A 35 -7.04 -9.42 6.02
CA CYS A 35 -8.26 -8.63 5.81
C CYS A 35 -9.51 -9.51 5.64
N ILE A 36 -9.43 -10.55 4.80
CA ILE A 36 -10.54 -11.49 4.57
C ILE A 36 -10.91 -12.23 5.86
N GLN A 37 -9.93 -12.66 6.66
CA GLN A 37 -10.18 -13.37 7.92
C GLN A 37 -10.89 -12.51 8.98
N HIS A 38 -10.75 -11.19 8.88
CA HIS A 38 -11.34 -10.24 9.83
C HIS A 38 -12.58 -9.51 9.26
N GLU A 39 -13.10 -9.95 8.10
CA GLU A 39 -14.24 -9.32 7.41
C GLU A 39 -14.00 -7.82 7.11
N ASP A 40 -12.75 -7.45 6.86
CA ASP A 40 -12.33 -6.09 6.52
C ASP A 40 -12.32 -5.87 4.99
N ASP A 41 -12.07 -4.63 4.56
CA ASP A 41 -11.94 -4.29 3.16
C ASP A 41 -10.68 -4.91 2.53
N THR A 42 -10.73 -5.15 1.22
CA THR A 42 -9.62 -5.71 0.41
C THR A 42 -9.19 -4.79 -0.73
N ASP A 43 -9.82 -3.62 -0.86
CA ASP A 43 -9.41 -2.60 -1.82
C ASP A 43 -8.13 -1.91 -1.35
N LEU A 44 -7.01 -2.27 -1.96
CA LEU A 44 -5.70 -1.68 -1.67
C LEU A 44 -5.63 -0.18 -1.99
N ASN A 45 -6.57 0.39 -2.76
CA ASN A 45 -6.65 1.84 -2.92
C ASN A 45 -6.82 2.54 -1.58
N ILE A 46 -7.49 1.93 -0.60
CA ILE A 46 -7.65 2.49 0.75
C ILE A 46 -6.28 2.74 1.40
N LEU A 47 -5.35 1.79 1.28
CA LEU A 47 -3.99 1.94 1.81
C LEU A 47 -3.20 2.99 1.03
N ILE A 48 -3.32 2.99 -0.30
CA ILE A 48 -2.62 3.93 -1.18
C ILE A 48 -3.08 5.37 -0.88
N ASP A 49 -4.38 5.60 -0.80
CA ASP A 49 -4.97 6.90 -0.49
C ASP A 49 -4.56 7.38 0.91
N GLY A 50 -4.57 6.48 1.91
CA GLY A 50 -4.07 6.79 3.24
C GLY A 50 -2.59 7.21 3.25
N ILE A 51 -1.74 6.59 2.42
CA ILE A 51 -0.34 7.00 2.25
C ILE A 51 -0.25 8.38 1.60
N ILE A 52 -1.01 8.62 0.51
CA ILE A 52 -1.05 9.89 -0.21
C ILE A 52 -1.45 11.04 0.73
N ASP A 53 -2.48 10.82 1.56
CA ASP A 53 -2.98 11.80 2.52
C ASP A 53 -1.92 12.17 3.57
N ILE A 54 -1.16 11.20 4.06
CA ILE A 54 -0.11 11.42 5.06
C ILE A 54 1.07 12.21 4.48
N ILE A 55 1.58 11.80 3.31
CA ILE A 55 2.78 12.41 2.72
C ILE A 55 2.47 13.78 2.09
N GLY A 56 1.25 13.99 1.62
CA GLY A 56 0.75 15.25 1.09
C GLY A 56 1.25 15.59 -0.33
N PRO A 57 0.82 16.75 -0.87
CA PRO A 57 0.99 17.10 -2.28
C PRO A 57 2.43 17.47 -2.70
N ASP A 58 3.28 17.81 -1.74
CA ASP A 58 4.69 18.19 -1.99
C ASP A 58 5.64 16.98 -2.01
N ALA A 59 5.12 15.79 -1.71
CA ALA A 59 5.84 14.53 -1.66
C ALA A 59 5.76 13.74 -2.97
N THR A 60 6.53 12.66 -3.06
CA THR A 60 6.50 11.72 -4.18
C THR A 60 6.22 10.30 -3.70
N LEU A 61 5.22 9.65 -4.27
CA LEU A 61 4.93 8.23 -4.07
C LEU A 61 5.27 7.45 -5.35
N VAL A 62 6.13 6.44 -5.25
CA VAL A 62 6.61 5.66 -6.39
C VAL A 62 6.25 4.18 -6.20
N PHE A 63 5.58 3.61 -7.20
CA PHE A 63 5.37 2.18 -7.34
C PHE A 63 6.10 1.66 -8.57
N PRO A 64 6.93 0.61 -8.45
CA PRO A 64 7.48 -0.05 -9.61
C PRO A 64 6.41 -0.90 -10.30
N THR A 65 6.19 -0.66 -11.59
CA THR A 65 5.22 -1.40 -12.42
C THR A 65 5.94 -2.30 -13.42
N PHE A 66 6.79 -3.20 -12.89
CA PHE A 66 7.55 -4.12 -13.74
C PHE A 66 6.62 -5.02 -14.54
N ASN A 67 6.61 -4.86 -15.86
CA ASN A 67 5.94 -5.76 -16.78
C ASN A 67 6.96 -6.71 -17.41
N TRP A 68 7.00 -7.96 -16.95
CA TRP A 68 7.88 -8.99 -17.51
C TRP A 68 7.43 -9.52 -18.87
N ALA A 69 6.17 -9.29 -19.27
CA ALA A 69 5.67 -9.63 -20.61
C ALA A 69 6.38 -8.79 -21.68
N PHE A 70 6.64 -7.51 -21.39
CA PHE A 70 7.44 -6.64 -22.25
C PHE A 70 8.85 -7.21 -22.49
N CYS A 71 9.49 -7.76 -21.45
CA CYS A 71 10.80 -8.41 -21.58
C CYS A 71 10.77 -9.68 -22.44
N LYS A 72 9.59 -10.26 -22.68
CA LYS A 72 9.37 -11.42 -23.56
C LYS A 72 8.91 -11.03 -24.96
N GLY A 73 8.78 -9.74 -25.25
CA GLY A 73 8.25 -9.23 -26.52
C GLY A 73 6.73 -9.34 -26.65
N GLU A 74 6.02 -9.58 -25.55
CA GLU A 74 4.57 -9.57 -25.48
C GLU A 74 4.11 -8.14 -25.12
N PRO A 75 3.26 -7.51 -25.96
CA PRO A 75 2.73 -6.17 -25.69
C PRO A 75 1.81 -6.13 -24.46
#